data_AF-A0A7Y3N7I9-F1
#
_entry.id   AF-A0A7Y3N7I9-F1
#
_cell.length_a   1.000
_cell.length_b   1.000
_cell.length_c   1.000
_cell.angle_alpha   90.00
_cell.angle_beta   90.00
_cell.angle_gamma   90.00
#
_symmetry.space_group_name_H-M   'P 1'
#
loop_
_entity.id
_entity.type
_entity.pdbx_description
1 polymer ?
#
loop_
_entity_poly.entity_id
_entity_poly.type
_entity_poly.pdbx_seq_one_letter_code
_entity_poly.pdbx_strand_id
1 'polypeptide(L)'
;MNTHEDHVEMRVKEMHSKLNITAAQEVQWNKVKQIMLDDAKNMDALIHARSEHEKEMNAVDNLKSYSDISEEHADGVKKLVPVFATLYASLSDAQKKTADALFRRGGHKHGHMKMESK
;
A
#
# COMPACT_ATOMS: atom_id res chain seq x y z
N MET A 1 -16.14 -1.07 -13.53
CA MET A 1 -14.85 -1.51 -12.96
C MET A 1 -14.52 -0.52 -11.88
N ASN A 2 -14.28 -0.95 -10.64
CA ASN A 2 -13.82 -0.04 -9.59
C ASN A 2 -12.38 0.37 -9.93
N THR A 3 -12.06 1.64 -9.77
CA THR A 3 -10.71 2.16 -10.02
C THR A 3 -9.76 1.65 -8.93
N HIS A 4 -8.45 1.75 -9.15
CA HIS A 4 -7.48 1.42 -8.09
C HIS A 4 -7.64 2.36 -6.88
N GLU A 5 -7.98 3.63 -7.10
CA GLU A 5 -8.36 4.59 -6.06
C GLU A 5 -9.54 4.09 -5.20
N ASP A 6 -10.63 3.58 -5.83
CA ASP A 6 -11.77 3.00 -5.12
C ASP A 6 -11.36 1.81 -4.23
N HIS A 7 -10.41 1.00 -4.70
CA HIS A 7 -9.90 -0.16 -3.95
C HIS A 7 -9.08 0.28 -2.73
N VAL A 8 -8.29 1.34 -2.87
CA VAL A 8 -7.49 1.87 -1.76
C VAL A 8 -8.38 2.54 -0.73
N GLU A 9 -9.37 3.32 -1.14
CA GLU A 9 -10.37 3.86 -0.21
C GLU A 9 -11.10 2.76 0.55
N MET A 10 -11.50 1.69 -0.13
CA MET A 10 -12.14 0.54 0.50
C MET A 10 -11.22 -0.11 1.53
N ARG A 11 -9.95 -0.33 1.18
CA ARG A 11 -8.94 -0.89 2.10
C ARG A 11 -8.72 0.01 3.32
N VAL A 12 -8.65 1.33 3.13
CA VAL A 12 -8.55 2.31 4.22
C VAL A 12 -9.76 2.21 5.14
N LYS A 13 -10.98 2.21 4.60
CA LYS A 13 -12.23 2.08 5.38
C LYS A 13 -12.28 0.75 6.14
N GLU A 14 -11.89 -0.35 5.51
CA GLU A 14 -11.82 -1.66 6.16
C GLU A 14 -10.79 -1.68 7.30
N MET A 15 -9.61 -1.10 7.10
CA MET A 15 -8.57 -1.05 8.13
C MET A 15 -9.02 -0.20 9.33
N HIS A 16 -9.63 0.96 9.08
CA HIS A 16 -10.21 1.80 10.14
C HIS A 16 -11.21 1.03 10.99
N SER A 17 -12.15 0.35 10.33
CA SER A 17 -13.18 -0.46 10.97
C SER A 17 -12.60 -1.64 11.75
N LYS A 18 -11.68 -2.42 11.15
CA LYS A 18 -11.05 -3.58 11.80
C LYS A 18 -10.21 -3.19 13.01
N LEU A 19 -9.53 -2.03 12.96
CA LEU A 19 -8.77 -1.49 14.07
C LEU A 19 -9.64 -0.82 15.14
N ASN A 20 -10.94 -0.65 14.88
CA ASN A 20 -11.87 0.04 15.77
C ASN A 20 -11.30 1.40 16.22
N ILE A 21 -10.87 2.20 15.25
CA ILE A 21 -10.25 3.51 15.52
C ILE A 21 -11.24 4.39 16.31
N THR A 22 -10.77 4.91 17.43
CA THR A 22 -11.56 5.78 18.32
C THR A 22 -11.44 7.24 17.91
N ALA A 23 -12.35 8.09 18.41
CA ALA A 23 -12.28 9.54 18.19
C ALA A 23 -10.93 10.16 18.61
N ALA A 24 -10.32 9.65 19.69
CA ALA A 24 -9.00 10.10 20.15
C ALA A 24 -7.84 9.71 19.19
N GLN A 25 -8.03 8.65 18.40
CA GLN A 25 -7.04 8.13 17.46
C GLN A 25 -7.22 8.70 16.05
N GLU A 26 -8.36 9.34 15.76
CA GLU A 26 -8.74 9.79 14.42
C GLU A 26 -7.74 10.75 13.78
N VAL A 27 -7.12 11.63 14.57
CA VAL A 27 -6.07 12.55 14.09
C VAL A 27 -4.85 11.79 13.58
N GLN A 28 -4.45 10.72 14.26
CA GLN A 28 -3.31 9.89 13.84
C GLN A 28 -3.70 8.98 12.67
N TRP A 29 -4.92 8.45 12.69
CA TRP A 29 -5.47 7.68 11.57
C TRP A 29 -5.52 8.48 10.28
N ASN A 30 -5.96 9.75 10.31
CA ASN A 30 -6.04 10.59 9.11
C ASN A 30 -4.67 10.80 8.47
N LYS A 31 -3.58 10.85 9.25
CA LYS A 31 -2.22 10.89 8.70
C LYS A 31 -1.85 9.60 7.98
N VAL A 32 -2.18 8.44 8.56
CA VAL A 32 -1.98 7.12 7.94
C VAL A 32 -2.77 7.02 6.63
N LYS A 33 -4.07 7.38 6.67
CA LYS A 33 -4.95 7.42 5.50
C LYS A 33 -4.36 8.28 4.39
N GLN A 34 -3.91 9.50 4.71
CA GLN A 34 -3.39 10.42 3.70
C GLN A 34 -2.17 9.82 2.99
N ILE A 35 -1.22 9.26 3.74
CA ILE A 35 -0.04 8.61 3.13
C ILE A 35 -0.44 7.43 2.24
N MET A 36 -1.41 6.60 2.65
CA MET A 36 -1.89 5.49 1.82
C MET A 36 -2.55 5.95 0.52
N LEU A 37 -3.29 7.06 0.54
CA LEU A 37 -3.95 7.62 -0.65
C LEU A 37 -2.94 8.29 -1.59
N ASP A 38 -1.99 9.05 -1.05
CA ASP A 38 -0.95 9.72 -1.84
C ASP A 38 -0.04 8.69 -2.53
N ASP A 39 0.38 7.66 -1.81
CA ASP A 39 1.20 6.56 -2.33
C ASP A 39 0.49 5.80 -3.46
N ALA A 40 -0.79 5.48 -3.26
CA ALA A 40 -1.62 4.82 -4.28
C ALA A 40 -1.71 5.64 -5.57
N LYS A 41 -1.94 6.96 -5.44
CA LYS A 41 -2.02 7.86 -6.60
C LYS A 41 -0.72 7.91 -7.39
N ASN A 42 0.42 7.97 -6.70
CA ASN A 42 1.73 7.99 -7.35
C ASN A 42 2.03 6.67 -8.05
N MET A 43 1.76 5.55 -7.37
CA MET A 43 1.93 4.21 -7.94
C MET A 43 1.04 3.98 -9.15
N ASP A 44 -0.22 4.43 -9.12
CA ASP A 44 -1.14 4.34 -10.25
C ASP A 44 -0.62 5.09 -11.47
N ALA A 45 -0.07 6.30 -11.28
CA ALA A 45 0.48 7.07 -12.38
C ALA A 45 1.65 6.32 -13.07
N LEU A 46 2.54 5.72 -12.29
CA LEU A 46 3.68 4.96 -12.82
C LEU A 46 3.23 3.65 -13.50
N ILE A 47 2.28 2.93 -12.90
CA ILE A 47 1.74 1.68 -13.47
C ILE A 47 0.99 1.98 -14.77
N HIS A 48 0.21 3.05 -14.82
CA HIS A 48 -0.51 3.46 -16.01
C HIS A 48 0.45 3.85 -17.13
N ALA A 49 1.43 4.73 -16.86
CA ALA A 49 2.45 5.11 -17.83
C ALA A 49 3.22 3.91 -18.37
N ARG A 50 3.59 2.95 -17.50
CA ARG A 50 4.22 1.70 -17.93
C ARG A 50 3.31 0.89 -18.85
N SER A 51 2.03 0.73 -18.48
CA SER A 51 1.07 -0.05 -19.28
C SER A 51 0.78 0.57 -20.63
N GLU A 52 0.77 1.90 -20.75
CA GLU A 52 0.54 2.61 -22.01
C GLU A 52 1.72 2.45 -22.98
N HIS A 53 2.95 2.47 -22.46
CA HIS A 53 4.18 2.45 -23.27
C HIS A 53 4.86 1.08 -23.36
N GLU A 54 4.33 0.03 -22.71
CA GLU A 54 4.98 -1.28 -22.58
C GLU A 54 5.45 -1.87 -23.92
N LYS A 55 4.65 -1.74 -24.98
CA LYS A 55 4.94 -2.30 -26.30
C LYS A 55 6.06 -1.58 -27.06
N GLU A 56 6.39 -0.36 -26.63
CA GLU A 56 7.39 0.52 -27.26
C GLU A 56 8.72 0.47 -26.51
N MET A 57 8.74 -0.05 -25.28
CA MET A 57 9.94 -0.15 -24.45
C MET A 57 10.90 -1.22 -24.95
N ASN A 58 12.18 -0.87 -25.06
CA ASN A 58 13.24 -1.89 -25.12
C ASN A 58 13.49 -2.47 -23.71
N ALA A 59 14.37 -3.47 -23.63
CA ALA A 59 14.68 -4.14 -22.35
C ALA A 59 15.19 -3.19 -21.25
N VAL A 60 15.98 -2.17 -21.61
CA VAL A 60 16.52 -1.20 -20.64
C VAL A 60 15.41 -0.29 -20.14
N ASP A 61 14.52 0.18 -21.00
CA ASP A 61 13.39 1.05 -20.61
C ASP A 61 12.38 0.29 -19.74
N ASN A 62 12.16 -1.00 -20.03
CA ASN A 62 11.36 -1.86 -19.17
C ASN A 62 11.94 -2.01 -17.76
N LEU A 63 13.27 -2.19 -17.65
CA LEU A 63 13.95 -2.26 -16.34
C LEU A 63 13.92 -0.92 -15.61
N LYS A 64 14.07 0.21 -16.30
CA LYS A 64 13.95 1.54 -15.69
C LYS A 64 12.55 1.78 -15.12
N SER A 65 11.50 1.53 -15.89
CA SER A 65 10.13 1.67 -15.38
C SER A 65 9.83 0.74 -14.20
N TYR A 66 10.48 -0.43 -14.13
CA TYR A 66 10.37 -1.31 -12.97
C TYR A 66 11.10 -0.75 -11.75
N SER A 67 12.28 -0.17 -11.97
CA SER A 67 13.06 0.51 -10.94
C SER A 67 12.25 1.65 -10.32
N ASP A 68 11.67 2.51 -11.15
CA ASP A 68 10.89 3.67 -10.70
C ASP A 68 9.69 3.26 -9.84
N ILE A 69 8.94 2.23 -10.27
CA ILE A 69 7.83 1.66 -9.49
C ILE A 69 8.31 1.08 -8.15
N SER A 70 9.46 0.40 -8.15
CA SER A 70 10.02 -0.20 -6.94
C SER A 70 10.53 0.86 -5.96
N GLU A 71 11.11 1.94 -6.47
CA GLU A 71 11.59 3.08 -5.68
C GLU A 71 10.43 3.84 -5.05
N GLU A 72 9.38 4.17 -5.82
CA GLU A 72 8.18 4.84 -5.29
C GLU A 72 7.53 3.98 -4.20
N HIS A 73 7.41 2.66 -4.42
CA HIS A 73 6.86 1.77 -3.40
C HIS A 73 7.69 1.76 -2.11
N ALA A 74 9.03 1.72 -2.22
CA ALA A 74 9.91 1.78 -1.07
C ALA A 74 9.77 3.11 -0.31
N ASP A 75 9.63 4.21 -1.03
CA ASP A 75 9.45 5.54 -0.45
C ASP A 75 8.09 5.72 0.21
N GLY A 76 7.02 5.17 -0.37
CA GLY A 76 5.71 5.05 0.24
C GLY A 76 5.77 4.35 1.60
N VAL A 77 6.44 3.19 1.66
CA VAL A 77 6.64 2.46 2.93
C VAL A 77 7.45 3.28 3.93
N LYS A 78 8.55 3.93 3.51
CA LYS A 78 9.35 4.79 4.39
C LYS A 78 8.53 5.93 5.00
N LYS A 79 7.62 6.53 4.24
CA LYS A 79 6.69 7.59 4.71
C LYS A 79 5.62 7.04 5.65
N LEU A 80 5.11 5.83 5.39
CA LEU A 80 4.04 5.20 6.17
C LEU A 80 4.50 4.74 7.57
N VAL A 81 5.73 4.21 7.68
CA VAL A 81 6.28 3.67 8.94
C VAL A 81 6.16 4.63 10.13
N PRO A 82 6.65 5.89 10.07
CA PRO A 82 6.61 6.78 11.24
C PRO A 82 5.19 7.20 11.64
N VAL A 83 4.28 7.42 10.68
CA VAL A 83 2.89 7.79 11.00
C VAL A 83 2.12 6.61 11.58
N PHE A 84 2.37 5.40 11.05
CA PHE A 84 1.75 4.19 11.58
C PHE A 84 2.31 3.81 12.95
N ALA A 85 3.62 3.99 13.20
CA ALA A 85 4.22 3.78 14.52
C ALA A 85 3.58 4.70 15.58
N THR A 86 3.32 5.96 15.22
CA THR A 86 2.62 6.91 16.10
C THR A 86 1.20 6.46 16.42
N LEU A 87 0.44 6.02 15.40
CA LEU A 87 -0.88 5.44 15.60
C LEU A 87 -0.81 4.18 16.49
N TYR A 88 0.09 3.25 16.16
CA TYR A 88 0.25 1.98 16.87
C TYR A 88 0.55 2.18 18.36
N ALA A 89 1.34 3.20 18.71
CA ALA A 89 1.64 3.54 20.10
C ALA A 89 0.39 3.97 20.89
N SER A 90 -0.62 4.58 20.25
CA SER A 90 -1.87 5.00 20.89
C SER A 90 -2.97 3.92 20.88
N LEU A 91 -2.73 2.79 20.21
CA LEU A 91 -3.66 1.66 20.19
C LEU A 91 -3.66 0.92 21.53
N SER A 92 -4.84 0.45 21.93
CA SER A 92 -4.96 -0.53 23.02
C SER A 92 -4.32 -1.88 22.63
N ASP A 93 -4.04 -2.73 23.61
CA ASP A 93 -3.41 -4.04 23.35
C ASP A 93 -4.25 -4.92 22.40
N ALA A 94 -5.57 -4.86 22.51
CA ALA A 94 -6.48 -5.56 21.59
C ALA A 94 -6.36 -5.02 20.16
N GLN A 95 -6.31 -3.70 19.99
CA GLN A 95 -6.13 -3.06 18.67
C GLN A 95 -4.76 -3.37 18.07
N LYS A 96 -3.68 -3.36 18.88
CA LYS A 96 -2.32 -3.77 18.46
C LYS A 96 -2.29 -5.20 17.94
N LYS A 97 -2.90 -6.14 18.66
CA LYS A 97 -3.00 -7.55 18.22
C LYS A 97 -3.73 -7.68 16.88
N THR A 98 -4.80 -6.89 16.68
CA THR A 98 -5.51 -6.84 15.39
C THR A 98 -4.64 -6.25 14.29
N ALA A 99 -3.95 -5.13 14.55
CA ALA A 99 -3.00 -4.54 13.62
C ALA A 99 -1.94 -5.55 13.19
N ASP A 100 -1.27 -6.20 14.14
CA ASP A 100 -0.25 -7.20 13.85
C ASP A 100 -0.79 -8.36 13.00
N ALA A 101 -2.02 -8.81 13.27
CA ALA A 101 -2.66 -9.87 12.49
C ALA A 101 -2.97 -9.43 11.05
N LEU A 102 -3.40 -8.19 10.84
CA LEU A 102 -3.67 -7.63 9.52
C LEU A 102 -2.40 -7.59 8.66
N PHE A 103 -1.29 -7.10 9.22
CA PHE A 103 -0.03 -6.99 8.51
C PHE A 103 0.69 -8.35 8.32
N ARG A 104 0.57 -9.29 9.25
CA ARG A 104 1.06 -10.68 9.05
C ARG A 104 0.34 -11.41 7.93
N ARG A 105 -0.99 -11.27 7.82
CA ARG A 105 -1.78 -11.92 6.76
C ARG A 105 -1.51 -11.33 5.37
N GLY A 106 -1.13 -10.06 5.29
CA GLY A 106 -0.72 -9.41 4.04
C GLY A 106 0.56 -9.98 3.41
N GLY A 107 1.48 -10.54 4.22
CA GLY A 107 2.74 -11.12 3.74
C GLY A 107 2.60 -12.49 3.04
N HIS A 108 1.45 -13.15 3.12
CA HIS A 108 1.26 -14.52 2.61
C HIS A 108 0.60 -14.61 1.22
N LYS A 109 0.41 -13.50 0.50
CA LYS A 109 -0.29 -13.48 -0.81
C LYS A 109 0.59 -13.22 -2.03
N HIS A 110 1.92 -13.14 -1.90
CA HIS A 110 2.83 -13.02 -3.04
C HIS A 110 3.95 -14.06 -2.98
N GLY A 111 3.65 -15.29 -3.42
CA GLY A 111 4.63 -16.37 -3.44
C GLY A 111 4.21 -17.60 -4.24
N HIS A 112 3.45 -17.48 -5.32
CA HIS A 112 3.26 -18.58 -6.26
C HIS A 112 3.09 -18.06 -7.70
N MET A 113 4.17 -17.50 -8.25
CA MET A 113 4.35 -17.56 -9.70
C MET A 113 4.94 -18.94 -10.01
N LYS A 114 4.06 -19.92 -10.30
CA LYS A 114 4.51 -21.16 -10.93
C LYS A 114 5.06 -20.77 -12.30
N MET A 115 6.38 -20.82 -12.44
CA MET A 115 7.01 -20.87 -13.75
C MET A 115 6.69 -22.24 -14.33
N GLU A 116 5.63 -22.32 -15.15
CA GLU A 116 5.46 -23.45 -16.05
C GLU A 116 6.38 -23.22 -17.24
N SER A 117 7.51 -23.93 -17.26
CA SER A 117 8.33 -24.10 -18.45
C SER A 117 7.61 -25.06 -19.40
N LYS A 118 7.36 -24.61 -20.64
CA LYS A 118 7.18 -25.46 -21.80
C LYS A 118 8.20 -25.09 -22.85
#